data_AF-A0A399GMI6-F1
#
_entry.id   AF-A0A399GMI6-F1
#
_cell.length_a   1.000
_cell.length_b   1.000
_cell.length_c   1.000
_cell.angle_alpha   90.00
_cell.angle_beta   90.00
_cell.angle_gamma   90.00
#
_symmetry.space_group_name_H-M   'P 1'
#
loop_
_entity.id
_entity.type
_entity.pdbx_description
1 polymer ?
#
loop_
_entity_poly.entity_id
_entity_poly.type
_entity_poly.pdbx_seq_one_letter_code
_entity_poly.pdbx_strand_id
1 'polypeptide(L)' 'MSLPLAMMVKETVGRAFETTLAEGVRFERRLFHAVFATADQTEGMAAFPEKGVPSFRHR' A
#
# COMPACT_ATOMS: atom_id res chain seq x y z
N MET A 1 1.95 -12.08 -1.51
CA MET A 1 2.18 -10.62 -1.37
C MET A 1 1.42 -9.91 -2.48
N SER A 2 0.72 -8.82 -2.18
CA SER A 2 0.01 -8.03 -3.20
C SER A 2 1.01 -7.25 -4.08
N LEU A 3 1.00 -7.51 -5.38
CA LEU A 3 1.84 -6.82 -6.36
C LEU A 3 1.55 -5.31 -6.47
N PRO A 4 0.29 -4.84 -6.61
CA PRO A 4 0.02 -3.40 -6.71
C PRO A 4 0.44 -2.65 -5.43
N LEU A 5 0.20 -3.22 -4.25
CA LEU A 5 0.62 -2.59 -2.99
C LEU A 5 2.15 -2.52 -2.87
N ALA A 6 2.86 -3.58 -3.28
CA ALA A 6 4.32 -3.59 -3.31
C ALA A 6 4.90 -2.51 -4.24
N MET A 7 4.29 -2.30 -5.40
CA MET A 7 4.70 -1.27 -6.35
C MET A 7 4.47 0.13 -5.78
N MET A 8 3.31 0.39 -5.15
CA MET A 8 3.03 1.68 -4.50
C MET A 8 4.02 2.00 -3.38
N VAL A 9 4.39 1.00 -2.57
CA VAL A 9 5.41 1.15 -1.52
C VAL A 9 6.78 1.48 -2.14
N LYS A 10 7.19 0.76 -3.19
CA LYS A 10 8.47 1.02 -3.87
C LYS A 10 8.51 2.44 -4.46
N GLU A 11 7.42 2.88 -5.07
CA GLU A 11 7.29 4.24 -5.61
C GLU A 11 7.39 5.29 -4.51
N THR A 12 6.71 5.07 -3.38
CA THR A 12 6.74 5.96 -2.22
C THR A 12 8.16 6.13 -1.66
N VAL A 13 8.88 5.02 -1.50
CA VAL A 13 10.26 5.04 -1.02
C VAL A 13 11.17 5.77 -2.01
N GLY A 14 11.01 5.54 -3.31
CA GLY A 14 11.75 6.27 -4.34
C GLY A 14 11.48 7.77 -4.27
N ARG A 15 10.20 8.16 -4.13
CA ARG A 15 9.78 9.56 -4.10
C ARG A 15 10.34 10.33 -2.91
N ALA A 16 10.55 9.67 -1.77
CA ALA A 16 11.14 10.28 -0.58
C ALA A 16 12.55 10.86 -0.82
N PHE A 17 13.31 10.33 -1.79
CA PHE A 17 14.65 10.84 -2.15
C PHE A 17 14.62 12.01 -3.14
N GLU A 18 13.48 12.29 -3.75
CA GLU A 18 13.32 13.30 -4.80
C GLU A 18 12.52 14.52 -4.33
N THR A 19 12.13 14.57 -3.06
CA THR A 19 11.22 15.59 -2.53
C THR A 19 11.56 15.99 -1.10
N THR A 20 10.89 17.03 -0.60
CA THR A 20 11.02 17.45 0.80
C THR A 20 10.16 16.57 1.73
N LEU A 21 10.50 16.52 3.01
CA LEU A 21 9.75 15.74 4.00
C LEU A 21 8.24 16.04 3.96
N ALA A 22 7.86 17.32 3.92
CA ALA A 22 6.45 17.72 3.92
C ALA A 22 5.70 17.22 2.67
N GLU A 23 6.34 17.26 1.50
CA GLU A 23 5.74 16.76 0.26
C GLU A 23 5.72 15.24 0.19
N GLY A 24 6.75 14.57 0.71
CA GLY A 24 6.80 13.11 0.85
C GLY A 24 5.64 12.59 1.70
N VAL A 25 5.43 13.19 2.89
CA VAL A 25 4.30 12.83 3.77
C VAL A 25 2.94 13.09 3.11
N ARG A 26 2.80 14.19 2.34
CA ARG A 26 1.56 14.46 1.60
C ARG A 26 1.31 13.41 0.51
N PHE A 27 2.36 12.98 -0.18
CA PHE A 27 2.31 11.94 -1.20
C PHE A 27 1.92 10.58 -0.59
N GLU A 28 2.62 10.18 0.48
CA GLU A 28 2.33 8.98 1.27
C GLU A 28 0.87 8.92 1.72
N ARG A 29 0.36 10.01 2.29
CA ARG A 29 -1.03 10.08 2.75
C ARG A 29 -2.04 9.85 1.62
N ARG A 30 -1.79 10.42 0.43
CA ARG A 30 -2.69 10.22 -0.73
C ARG A 30 -2.65 8.78 -1.22
N LEU A 31 -1.45 8.20 -1.36
CA LEU A 31 -1.31 6.79 -1.77
C LEU A 31 -1.93 5.85 -0.75
N PHE A 32 -1.74 6.11 0.54
CA PHE A 32 -2.33 5.32 1.61
C PHE A 32 -3.86 5.30 1.53
N HIS A 33 -4.51 6.43 1.22
CA HIS A 33 -5.96 6.45 1.00
C HIS A 33 -6.37 5.63 -0.23
N ALA A 34 -5.58 5.66 -1.32
CA ALA A 34 -5.85 4.88 -2.52
C ALA A 34 -5.75 3.36 -2.29
N VAL A 35 -4.88 2.92 -1.38
CA VAL A 35 -4.71 1.51 -1.01
C VAL A 35 -6.02 0.89 -0.50
N PHE A 36 -6.86 1.63 0.22
CA PHE A 36 -8.16 1.14 0.71
C PHE A 36 -9.19 0.88 -0.39
N ALA A 37 -8.95 1.34 -1.62
CA ALA A 37 -9.79 1.01 -2.77
C ALA A 37 -9.45 -0.36 -3.38
N THR A 38 -8.34 -0.99 -2.99
CA THR A 38 -7.90 -2.28 -3.53
C THR A 38 -8.56 -3.44 -2.79
N ALA A 39 -8.90 -4.51 -3.52
CA ALA A 39 -9.44 -5.73 -2.92
C ALA A 39 -8.37 -6.44 -2.07
N ASP A 40 -7.11 -6.36 -2.50
CA ASP A 40 -5.98 -6.94 -1.77
C ASP A 40 -5.80 -6.34 -0.37
N GLN A 41 -6.11 -5.06 -0.18
CA GLN A 41 -6.06 -4.43 1.14
C GLN A 41 -7.13 -5.00 2.08
N THR A 42 -8.35 -5.20 1.56
CA THR A 42 -9.46 -5.75 2.36
C THR A 42 -9.18 -7.20 2.75
N GLU A 43 -8.71 -8.02 1.79
CA GLU A 43 -8.31 -9.42 2.03
C GLU A 43 -7.19 -9.53 3.06
N GLY A 44 -6.14 -8.71 2.92
CA GLY A 44 -5.01 -8.72 3.86
C GLY A 44 -5.45 -8.36 5.29
N MET A 45 -6.35 -7.39 5.44
CA MET A 45 -6.89 -6.99 6.73
C MET A 45 -7.84 -8.05 7.33
N ALA A 46 -8.59 -8.77 6.51
CA ALA A 46 -9.48 -9.85 6.96
C ALA A 46 -8.70 -11.10 7.38
N ALA A 47 -7.65 -11.48 6.64
CA ALA A 47 -6.84 -12.66 6.93
C ALA A 47 -5.93 -12.49 8.17
N PHE A 48 -5.55 -11.25 8.50
CA PHE A 48 -4.65 -10.94 9.62
C PHE A 48 -5.15 -11.43 11.00
N PRO A 49 -6.38 -11.11 11.46
CA PRO A 49 -6.88 -11.59 12.75
C PRO A 49 -7.05 -13.12 12.79
N GLU A 50 -7.36 -13.74 11.66
CA GLU A 50 -7.52 -15.19 11.53
C GLU A 50 -6.18 -15.93 11.47
N LYS A 51 -5.05 -15.21 11.41
CA LYS A 51 -3.70 -15.75 11.13
C LYS A 51 -3.68 -16.61 9.84
N GLY A 52 -4.59 -16.32 8.92
CA GLY A 52 -4.72 -17.00 7.65
C GLY A 52 -3.71 -16.50 6.63
N VAL A 53 -3.52 -17.27 5.55
CA VAL A 53 -2.72 -16.82 4.39
C VAL A 53 -3.65 -16.03 3.45
N PRO A 54 -3.46 -14.71 3.28
CA PRO A 54 -4.32 -13.90 2.42
C PRO A 54 -4.21 -14.29 0.95
N SER A 55 -5.35 -14.35 0.26
CA SER A 55 -5.43 -14.64 -1.18
C SER A 55 -5.43 -13.36 -2.01
N PHE A 56 -4.24 -12.82 -2.29
CA PHE A 56 -4.10 -11.62 -3.11
C PHE A 56 -4.39 -11.91 -4.60
N ARG A 57 -5.16 -11.03 -5.23
CA ARG A 57 -5.57 -11.10 -6.65
C ARG A 57 -5.04 -9.95 -7.49
N HIS A 58 -4.22 -9.07 -6.91
CA HIS A 58 -3.54 -7.97 -7.60
C HIS A 58 -4.51 -6.93 -8.19
N ARG A 59 -5.55 -6.62 -7.41
CA ARG A 59 -6.62 -5.69 -7.77
C ARG A 59 -7.14 -4.96 -6.55
#